data_AF-A0A9P8F2P7-F1
#
_entry.id   AF-A0A9P8F2P7-F1
#
_cell.length_a   1.000
_cell.length_b   1.000
_cell.length_c   1.000
_cell.angle_alpha   90.00
_cell.angle_beta   90.00
_cell.angle_gamma   90.00
#
_symmetry.space_group_name_H-M   'P 1'
#
loop_
_entity.id
_entity.type
_entity.pdbx_description
1 polymer ?
#
loop_
_entity_poly.entity_id
_entity_poly.type
_entity_poly.pdbx_seq_one_letter_code
_entity_poly.pdbx_strand_id
1 'polypeptide(L)'
;MPVHPQEVADEEGSEIDPLSDPEERRVLFAALDSFRQYRQAAHYNITHLRRQSFYSLPLAHMELLASEPFSLPKTLDAVDAAIDANADIAETVLALGLDMYGIDPGSTEWYGAATSQDMDKVRSTIRQLYRDWAAEGAHEREACCGPILAGLNRAFEDISPAKRSHVSVLVPGAGLGRLAFEICNAGYAMEGNEISYHQLLVSNWILNYTSGPRS
;
A
#
# COMPACT_ATOMS: atom_id res chain seq x y z
N MET A 1 37.63 28.34 -39.06
CA MET A 1 36.87 27.08 -38.92
C MET A 1 35.73 27.35 -37.96
N PRO A 2 34.47 27.13 -38.35
CA PRO A 2 33.34 27.29 -37.44
C PRO A 2 33.32 26.09 -36.48
N VAL A 3 33.19 26.38 -35.19
CA VAL A 3 32.98 25.38 -34.15
C VAL A 3 31.49 25.06 -34.16
N HIS A 4 31.12 23.85 -34.56
CA HIS A 4 29.76 23.34 -34.39
C HIS A 4 29.48 23.23 -32.88
N PRO A 5 28.35 23.74 -32.38
CA PRO A 5 27.86 23.35 -31.07
C PRO A 5 27.49 21.87 -31.14
N GLN A 6 28.07 21.06 -30.25
CA GLN A 6 27.56 19.72 -30.00
C GLN A 6 26.18 19.87 -29.39
N GLU A 7 25.16 19.41 -30.12
CA GLU A 7 23.83 19.15 -29.56
C GLU A 7 24.01 18.13 -28.43
N VAL A 8 23.76 18.59 -27.20
CA VAL A 8 23.51 17.68 -26.07
C VAL A 8 22.14 17.09 -26.38
N ALA A 9 22.12 15.84 -26.84
CA ALA A 9 20.89 15.08 -26.89
C ALA A 9 20.46 14.84 -25.44
N ASP A 10 19.40 15.54 -25.03
CA ASP A 10 18.63 15.15 -23.85
C ASP A 10 18.06 13.75 -24.14
N GLU A 11 18.61 12.72 -23.49
CA GLU A 11 18.00 11.40 -23.40
C GLU A 11 16.74 11.52 -22.50
N GLU A 12 15.68 12.12 -23.05
CA GLU A 12 14.35 12.08 -22.44
C GLU A 12 13.84 10.62 -22.44
N GLY A 13 13.82 10.03 -21.25
CA GLY A 13 12.92 8.92 -20.90
C GLY A 13 13.30 7.55 -21.44
N SER A 14 14.48 7.02 -21.06
CA SER A 14 14.56 5.56 -20.99
C SER A 14 13.59 5.10 -19.90
N GLU A 15 12.56 4.37 -20.30
CA GLU A 15 11.71 3.64 -19.37
C GLU A 15 12.63 2.69 -18.59
N ILE A 16 12.92 3.03 -17.33
CA ILE A 16 13.75 2.19 -16.47
C ILE A 16 12.92 0.93 -16.23
N ASP A 17 13.26 -0.16 -16.93
CA ASP A 17 12.67 -1.47 -16.71
C ASP A 17 13.17 -2.03 -15.36
N PRO A 18 12.31 -2.14 -14.33
CA PRO A 18 12.73 -2.64 -13.03
C PRO A 18 13.21 -4.09 -13.03
N LEU A 19 12.89 -4.84 -14.09
CA LEU A 19 13.36 -6.21 -14.25
C LEU A 19 14.79 -6.29 -14.80
N SER A 20 15.32 -5.19 -15.35
CA SER A 20 16.67 -5.11 -15.91
C SER A 20 17.75 -4.99 -14.84
N ASP A 21 17.44 -4.38 -13.69
CA ASP A 21 18.31 -4.35 -12.52
C ASP A 21 18.06 -5.56 -11.60
N PRO A 22 19.06 -6.43 -11.36
CA PRO A 22 18.89 -7.59 -10.47
C PRO A 22 18.48 -7.24 -9.04
N GLU A 23 18.91 -6.10 -8.49
CA GLU A 23 18.54 -5.69 -7.13
C GLU A 23 17.08 -5.26 -7.07
N GLU A 24 16.66 -4.40 -7.99
CA GLU A 24 15.28 -3.95 -8.12
C GLU A 24 14.31 -5.11 -8.39
N ARG A 25 14.64 -5.99 -9.34
CA ARG A 25 13.87 -7.21 -9.64
C ARG A 25 13.67 -8.07 -8.40
N ARG A 26 14.71 -8.24 -7.57
CA ARG A 26 14.62 -9.03 -6.34
C ARG A 26 13.62 -8.41 -5.35
N VAL A 27 13.63 -7.09 -5.18
CA VAL A 27 12.72 -6.39 -4.26
C VAL A 27 11.29 -6.44 -4.78
N LEU A 28 11.08 -6.25 -6.09
CA LEU A 28 9.78 -6.39 -6.74
C LEU A 28 9.20 -7.80 -6.53
N PHE A 29 9.99 -8.84 -6.82
CA PHE A 29 9.55 -10.23 -6.64
C PHE A 29 9.24 -10.55 -5.17
N ALA A 30 10.04 -10.05 -4.23
CA ALA A 30 9.76 -10.21 -2.81
C ALA A 30 8.44 -9.53 -2.39
N ALA A 31 8.11 -8.37 -2.97
CA ALA A 31 6.82 -7.72 -2.73
C ALA A 31 5.65 -8.50 -3.33
N LEU A 32 5.74 -8.93 -4.59
CA LEU A 32 4.69 -9.72 -5.24
C LEU A 32 4.44 -11.05 -4.50
N ASP A 33 5.50 -11.76 -4.14
CA ASP A 33 5.40 -13.01 -3.40
C ASP A 33 4.84 -12.81 -1.98
N SER A 34 5.11 -11.66 -1.33
CA SER A 34 4.53 -11.38 -0.01
C SER A 34 3.02 -11.13 -0.09
N PHE A 35 2.53 -10.45 -1.14
CA PHE A 35 1.08 -10.36 -1.42
C PHE A 35 0.47 -11.74 -1.69
N ARG A 36 1.12 -12.58 -2.50
CA ARG A 36 0.67 -13.96 -2.77
C ARG A 36 0.54 -14.80 -1.51
N GLN A 37 1.49 -14.67 -0.59
CA GLN A 37 1.52 -15.44 0.65
C GLN A 37 0.61 -14.86 1.76
N TYR A 38 0.07 -13.65 1.59
CA TYR A 38 -0.65 -12.92 2.64
C TYR A 38 -1.76 -13.75 3.29
N ARG A 39 -2.67 -14.33 2.50
CA ARG A 39 -3.83 -15.08 3.01
C ARG A 39 -3.40 -16.22 3.92
N GLN A 40 -2.54 -17.08 3.40
CA GLN A 40 -2.07 -18.26 4.12
C GLN A 40 -1.32 -17.87 5.39
N ALA A 41 -0.41 -16.91 5.30
CA ALA A 41 0.37 -16.44 6.44
C ALA A 41 -0.51 -15.77 7.51
N ALA A 42 -1.53 -15.01 7.11
CA ALA A 42 -2.44 -14.33 8.02
C ALA A 42 -3.31 -15.33 8.80
N HIS A 43 -3.97 -16.29 8.13
CA HIS A 43 -4.74 -17.32 8.84
C HIS A 43 -3.84 -18.15 9.76
N TYR A 44 -2.66 -18.56 9.29
CA TYR A 44 -1.76 -19.36 10.11
C TYR A 44 -1.34 -18.61 11.39
N ASN A 45 -0.86 -17.38 11.26
CA ASN A 45 -0.30 -16.63 12.39
C ASN A 45 -1.35 -16.01 13.31
N ILE A 46 -2.55 -15.70 12.81
CA ILE A 46 -3.55 -14.92 13.56
C ILE A 46 -4.64 -15.82 14.14
N THR A 47 -5.13 -16.82 13.41
CA THR A 47 -6.29 -17.62 13.84
C THR A 47 -5.94 -19.07 14.11
N HIS A 48 -5.17 -19.73 13.24
CA HIS A 48 -4.82 -21.15 13.40
C HIS A 48 -4.10 -21.44 14.71
N LEU A 49 -2.99 -20.75 14.99
CA LEU A 49 -2.24 -20.93 16.25
C LEU A 49 -3.07 -20.60 17.49
N ARG A 50 -3.97 -19.61 17.39
CA ARG A 50 -4.86 -19.23 18.51
C ARG A 50 -5.94 -20.28 18.75
N ARG A 51 -6.53 -20.85 17.69
CA ARG A 51 -7.47 -21.97 17.79
C ARG A 51 -6.79 -23.20 18.38
N GLN A 52 -5.60 -23.54 17.92
CA GLN A 52 -4.82 -24.65 18.47
C GLN A 52 -4.58 -24.46 19.98
N SER A 53 -4.18 -23.25 20.38
CA SER A 53 -3.97 -22.89 21.78
C SER A 53 -5.27 -22.98 22.59
N PHE A 54 -6.36 -22.44 22.06
CA PHE A 54 -7.69 -22.46 22.69
C PHE A 54 -8.19 -23.90 22.92
N TYR A 55 -8.10 -24.78 21.91
CA TYR A 55 -8.56 -26.16 22.05
C TYR A 55 -7.62 -27.04 22.89
N SER A 56 -6.42 -26.56 23.22
CA SER A 56 -5.51 -27.23 24.16
C SER A 56 -5.80 -26.90 25.64
N LEU A 57 -6.70 -25.95 25.91
CA LEU A 57 -7.04 -25.55 27.27
C LEU A 57 -7.83 -26.64 28.01
N PRO A 58 -7.72 -26.70 29.36
CA PRO A 58 -8.65 -27.48 30.18
C PRO A 58 -10.11 -27.09 29.91
N LEU A 59 -11.02 -28.06 29.98
CA LEU A 59 -12.43 -27.89 29.62
C LEU A 59 -13.07 -26.67 30.30
N ALA A 60 -12.87 -26.49 31.61
CA ALA A 60 -13.44 -25.36 32.34
C ALA A 60 -12.99 -23.98 31.81
N HIS A 61 -11.74 -23.84 31.37
CA HIS A 61 -11.24 -22.60 30.78
C HIS A 61 -11.74 -22.41 29.35
N MET A 62 -11.82 -23.51 28.58
CA MET A 62 -12.36 -23.49 27.23
C MET A 62 -13.82 -23.07 27.23
N GLU A 63 -14.64 -23.65 28.11
CA GLU A 63 -16.06 -23.31 28.26
C GLU A 63 -16.26 -21.86 28.66
N LEU A 64 -15.48 -21.37 29.64
CA LEU A 64 -15.52 -19.97 30.07
C LEU A 64 -15.27 -19.00 28.90
N LEU A 65 -14.24 -19.27 28.10
CA LEU A 65 -13.87 -18.43 26.95
C LEU A 65 -14.79 -18.64 25.73
N ALA A 66 -15.43 -19.80 25.61
CA ALA A 66 -16.43 -20.07 24.57
C ALA A 66 -17.76 -19.37 24.85
N SER A 67 -18.11 -19.19 26.12
CA SER A 67 -19.35 -18.55 26.55
C SER A 67 -19.28 -17.02 26.52
N GLU A 68 -20.45 -16.38 26.54
CA GLU A 68 -20.58 -14.94 26.75
C GLU A 68 -19.98 -14.54 28.12
N PRO A 69 -19.31 -13.37 28.21
CA PRO A 69 -19.23 -12.29 27.22
C PRO A 69 -18.06 -12.41 26.22
N PHE A 70 -17.23 -13.46 26.33
CA PHE A 70 -16.00 -13.56 25.53
C PHE A 70 -16.26 -14.10 24.13
N SER A 71 -17.03 -15.19 24.03
CA SER A 71 -17.42 -15.82 22.76
C SER A 71 -16.23 -15.96 21.79
N LEU A 72 -15.10 -16.46 22.29
CA LEU A 72 -13.82 -16.46 21.56
C LEU A 72 -13.90 -17.17 20.19
N PRO A 73 -14.58 -18.32 20.02
CA PRO A 73 -14.77 -18.94 18.71
C PRO A 73 -15.40 -17.98 17.69
N LYS A 74 -16.47 -17.26 18.08
CA LYS A 74 -17.14 -16.27 17.24
C LYS A 74 -16.22 -15.11 16.88
N THR A 75 -15.39 -14.67 17.82
CA THR A 75 -14.37 -13.64 17.56
C THR A 75 -13.34 -14.13 16.54
N LEU A 76 -12.87 -15.37 16.66
CA LEU A 76 -11.92 -15.95 15.70
C LEU A 76 -12.55 -16.12 14.31
N ASP A 77 -13.83 -16.49 14.22
CA ASP A 77 -14.56 -16.55 12.95
C ASP A 77 -14.67 -15.17 12.28
N ALA A 78 -14.96 -14.12 13.07
CA ALA A 78 -14.99 -12.75 12.57
C ALA A 78 -13.59 -12.26 12.11
N VAL A 79 -12.53 -12.70 12.79
CA VAL A 79 -11.15 -12.40 12.38
C VAL A 79 -10.78 -13.15 11.09
N ASP A 80 -11.20 -14.40 10.91
CA ASP A 80 -11.01 -15.13 9.65
C ASP A 80 -11.68 -14.39 8.49
N ALA A 81 -12.93 -13.95 8.65
CA ALA A 81 -13.63 -13.16 7.63
C ALA A 81 -12.93 -11.83 7.30
N ALA A 82 -12.35 -11.16 8.31
CA ALA A 82 -11.57 -9.94 8.10
C ALA A 82 -10.23 -10.21 7.40
N ILE A 83 -9.59 -11.36 7.67
CA ILE A 83 -8.39 -11.80 6.94
C ILE A 83 -8.74 -12.05 5.48
N ASP A 84 -9.85 -12.71 5.20
CA ASP A 84 -10.29 -12.99 3.84
C ASP A 84 -10.53 -11.70 3.04
N ALA A 85 -11.24 -10.72 3.61
CA ALA A 85 -11.47 -9.43 2.97
C ALA A 85 -10.15 -8.67 2.68
N ASN A 86 -9.17 -8.73 3.59
CA ASN A 86 -7.85 -8.15 3.37
C ASN A 86 -7.04 -8.91 2.31
N ALA A 87 -7.20 -10.23 2.26
CA ALA A 87 -6.53 -11.07 1.29
C ALA A 87 -7.06 -10.84 -0.13
N ASP A 88 -8.36 -10.58 -0.29
CA ASP A 88 -8.94 -10.22 -1.59
C ASP A 88 -8.30 -8.94 -2.15
N ILE A 89 -7.99 -7.96 -1.29
CA ILE A 89 -7.22 -6.76 -1.68
C ILE A 89 -5.79 -7.15 -2.08
N ALA A 90 -5.11 -7.95 -1.26
CA ALA A 90 -3.74 -8.38 -1.56
C ALA A 90 -3.64 -9.14 -2.90
N GLU A 91 -4.61 -10.00 -3.20
CA GLU A 91 -4.70 -10.76 -4.45
C GLU A 91 -5.02 -9.85 -5.65
N THR A 92 -5.88 -8.85 -5.47
CA THR A 92 -6.15 -7.85 -6.51
C THR A 92 -4.90 -7.02 -6.83
N VAL A 93 -4.18 -6.57 -5.79
CA VAL A 93 -2.92 -5.83 -5.93
C VAL A 93 -1.85 -6.69 -6.59
N LEU A 94 -1.75 -7.97 -6.23
CA LEU A 94 -0.86 -8.93 -6.86
C LEU A 94 -1.16 -9.08 -8.35
N ALA A 95 -2.43 -9.29 -8.73
CA ALA A 95 -2.82 -9.48 -10.12
C ALA A 95 -2.46 -8.24 -10.97
N LEU A 96 -2.73 -7.04 -10.45
CA LEU A 96 -2.34 -5.78 -11.09
C LEU A 96 -0.82 -5.63 -11.19
N GLY A 97 -0.08 -5.99 -10.15
CA GLY A 97 1.38 -5.93 -10.16
C GLY A 97 2.00 -6.86 -11.19
N LEU A 98 1.51 -8.10 -11.29
CA LEU A 98 1.97 -9.07 -12.28
C LEU A 98 1.71 -8.58 -13.71
N ASP A 99 0.51 -8.05 -13.98
CA ASP A 99 0.15 -7.50 -15.29
C ASP A 99 1.01 -6.28 -15.65
N MET A 100 1.15 -5.33 -14.72
CA MET A 100 1.91 -4.09 -14.91
C MET A 100 3.38 -4.32 -15.26
N TYR A 101 3.99 -5.35 -14.70
CA TYR A 101 5.39 -5.71 -14.98
C TYR A 101 5.53 -6.85 -15.99
N GLY A 102 4.45 -7.31 -16.63
CA GLY A 102 4.49 -8.39 -17.62
C GLY A 102 5.02 -9.72 -17.07
N ILE A 103 4.84 -9.98 -15.78
CA ILE A 103 5.32 -11.19 -15.11
C ILE A 103 4.27 -12.29 -15.23
N ASP A 104 4.66 -13.44 -15.77
CA ASP A 104 3.80 -14.62 -15.85
C ASP A 104 3.43 -15.12 -14.42
N PRO A 105 2.14 -15.15 -14.04
CA PRO A 105 1.69 -15.69 -12.77
C PRO A 105 2.07 -17.17 -12.56
N GLY A 106 2.24 -17.92 -13.65
CA GLY A 106 2.66 -19.33 -13.65
C GLY A 106 4.17 -19.54 -13.52
N SER A 107 4.98 -18.49 -13.66
CA SER A 107 6.42 -18.57 -13.50
C SER A 107 6.80 -18.78 -12.04
N THR A 108 7.68 -19.73 -11.77
CA THR A 108 8.22 -19.99 -10.43
C THR A 108 9.36 -19.04 -10.06
N GLU A 109 9.79 -18.14 -10.95
CA GLU A 109 10.98 -17.30 -10.74
C GLU A 109 10.83 -16.35 -9.54
N TRP A 110 9.63 -15.83 -9.30
CA TRP A 110 9.34 -14.90 -8.21
C TRP A 110 8.81 -15.59 -6.95
N TYR A 111 8.55 -16.90 -7.00
CA TYR A 111 7.99 -17.64 -5.87
C TYR A 111 9.04 -17.88 -4.79
N GLY A 112 8.66 -17.67 -3.53
CA GLY A 112 9.56 -17.84 -2.39
C GLY A 112 10.60 -16.72 -2.24
N ALA A 113 10.46 -15.62 -2.97
CA ALA A 113 11.32 -14.45 -2.87
C ALA A 113 11.07 -13.64 -1.59
N ALA A 114 9.87 -13.72 -1.00
CA ALA A 114 9.51 -12.94 0.16
C ALA A 114 10.22 -13.40 1.44
N THR A 115 10.81 -12.45 2.17
CA THR A 115 11.34 -12.70 3.52
C THR A 115 10.29 -12.42 4.59
N SER A 116 10.58 -12.76 5.86
CA SER A 116 9.71 -12.38 6.98
C SER A 116 9.51 -10.87 7.10
N GLN A 117 10.52 -10.07 6.73
CA GLN A 117 10.40 -8.61 6.72
C GLN A 117 9.43 -8.13 5.63
N ASP A 118 9.38 -8.81 4.48
CA ASP A 118 8.43 -8.47 3.43
C ASP A 118 7.00 -8.88 3.81
N MET A 119 6.84 -10.00 4.55
CA MET A 119 5.57 -10.37 5.17
C MET A 119 5.09 -9.36 6.23
N ASP A 120 6.02 -8.72 6.94
CA ASP A 120 5.70 -7.61 7.85
C ASP A 120 5.31 -6.34 7.09
N LYS A 121 6.01 -6.02 5.99
CA LYS A 121 5.71 -4.88 5.13
C LYS A 121 4.32 -5.01 4.52
N VAL A 122 4.00 -6.12 3.84
CA VAL A 122 2.67 -6.31 3.22
C VAL A 122 1.54 -6.17 4.23
N ARG A 123 1.71 -6.74 5.44
CA ARG A 123 0.72 -6.60 6.51
C ARG A 123 0.56 -5.14 6.97
N SER A 124 1.66 -4.42 7.08
CA SER A 124 1.64 -2.98 7.42
C SER A 124 0.98 -2.16 6.31
N THR A 125 1.33 -2.42 5.05
CA THR A 125 0.78 -1.72 3.87
C THR A 125 -0.72 -1.92 3.72
N ILE A 126 -1.23 -3.15 3.88
CA ILE A 126 -2.67 -3.40 3.86
C ILE A 126 -3.38 -2.67 5.01
N ARG A 127 -2.79 -2.63 6.21
CA ARG A 127 -3.34 -1.83 7.33
C ARG A 127 -3.30 -0.33 7.05
N GLN A 128 -2.30 0.16 6.32
CA GLN A 128 -2.15 1.58 6.01
C GLN A 128 -3.32 2.12 5.16
N LEU A 129 -4.03 1.26 4.42
CA LEU A 129 -5.28 1.61 3.74
C LEU A 129 -6.34 2.17 4.70
N TYR A 130 -6.42 1.65 5.93
CA TYR A 130 -7.34 2.18 6.94
C TYR A 130 -7.08 3.66 7.20
N ARG A 131 -5.82 4.00 7.50
CA ARG A 131 -5.40 5.38 7.79
C ARG A 131 -5.60 6.27 6.58
N ASP A 132 -5.14 5.84 5.40
CA ASP A 132 -5.06 6.71 4.23
C ASP A 132 -6.37 6.80 3.44
N TRP A 133 -7.21 5.77 3.44
CA TRP A 133 -8.31 5.65 2.49
C TRP A 133 -9.65 5.22 3.09
N ALA A 134 -9.71 4.73 4.33
CA ALA A 134 -11.00 4.47 5.00
C ALA A 134 -11.65 5.74 5.57
N ALA A 135 -12.97 5.75 5.71
CA ALA A 135 -13.68 6.89 6.30
C ALA A 135 -13.28 7.10 7.77
N GLU A 136 -13.12 6.00 8.50
CA GLU A 136 -12.77 5.94 9.91
C GLU A 136 -11.37 6.50 10.20
N GLY A 137 -10.46 6.45 9.22
CA GLY A 137 -9.14 7.07 9.29
C GLY A 137 -9.14 8.61 9.18
N ALA A 138 -10.30 9.25 8.99
CA ALA A 138 -10.38 10.70 8.75
C ALA A 138 -9.78 11.53 9.89
N HIS A 139 -9.97 11.11 11.15
CA HIS A 139 -9.42 11.85 12.29
C HIS A 139 -7.88 11.85 12.28
N GLU A 140 -7.26 10.70 12.01
CA GLU A 140 -5.80 10.60 11.91
C GLU A 140 -5.27 11.42 10.72
N ARG A 141 -5.97 11.38 9.58
CA ARG A 141 -5.59 12.19 8.42
C ARG A 141 -5.72 13.67 8.67
N GLU A 142 -6.76 14.12 9.34
CA GLU A 142 -6.91 15.54 9.67
C GLU A 142 -5.77 16.01 10.58
N ALA A 143 -5.42 15.20 11.59
CA ALA A 143 -4.32 15.52 12.49
C ALA A 143 -2.94 15.59 11.78
N CYS A 144 -2.72 14.79 10.72
CA CYS A 144 -1.45 14.76 9.99
C CYS A 144 -1.42 15.67 8.75
N CYS A 145 -2.41 15.53 7.85
CA CYS A 145 -2.48 16.25 6.58
C CYS A 145 -2.96 17.69 6.75
N GLY A 146 -3.88 17.94 7.69
CA GLY A 146 -4.47 19.26 7.92
C GLY A 146 -3.42 20.34 8.18
N PRO A 147 -2.49 20.16 9.13
CA PRO A 147 -1.42 21.12 9.38
C PRO A 147 -0.51 21.36 8.17
N ILE A 148 -0.23 20.33 7.37
CA ILE A 148 0.61 20.43 6.17
C ILE A 148 -0.10 21.27 5.11
N LEU A 149 -1.37 20.98 4.83
CA LEU A 149 -2.18 21.74 3.87
C LEU A 149 -2.38 23.19 4.32
N ALA A 150 -2.59 23.43 5.62
CA ALA A 150 -2.71 24.77 6.17
C ALA A 150 -1.39 25.56 6.05
N GLY A 151 -0.25 24.89 6.26
CA GLY A 151 1.08 25.47 6.03
C GLY A 151 1.30 25.84 4.58
N LEU A 152 0.98 24.93 3.66
CA LEU A 152 1.10 25.12 2.21
C LEU A 152 0.21 26.27 1.71
N ASN A 153 -1.07 26.29 2.11
CA ASN A 153 -2.01 27.34 1.73
C ASN A 153 -1.56 28.73 2.21
N ARG A 154 -0.98 28.81 3.42
CA ARG A 154 -0.45 30.06 3.97
C ARG A 154 0.81 30.53 3.26
N ALA A 155 1.72 29.60 2.94
CA ALA A 155 2.96 29.92 2.23
C ALA A 155 2.70 30.47 0.83
N PHE A 156 1.55 30.13 0.23
CA PHE A 156 1.14 30.55 -1.11
C PHE A 156 -0.20 31.30 -1.10
N GLU A 157 -0.51 32.04 -0.03
CA GLU A 157 -1.80 32.74 0.11
C GLU A 157 -1.98 33.87 -0.92
N ASP A 158 -0.88 34.49 -1.36
CA ASP A 158 -0.87 35.52 -2.40
C ASP A 158 -1.14 34.94 -3.81
N ILE A 159 -1.08 33.62 -3.97
CA ILE A 159 -1.36 32.94 -5.24
C ILE A 159 -2.85 32.63 -5.30
N SER A 160 -3.54 33.30 -6.23
CA SER A 160 -4.94 33.02 -6.53
C SER A 160 -5.18 31.52 -6.79
N PRO A 161 -6.31 30.93 -6.35
CA PRO A 161 -6.60 29.50 -6.57
C PRO A 161 -6.39 29.03 -8.02
N ALA A 162 -6.77 29.83 -9.02
CA ALA A 162 -6.61 29.53 -10.44
C ALA A 162 -5.15 29.38 -10.92
N LYS A 163 -4.17 29.79 -10.11
CA LYS A 163 -2.74 29.73 -10.43
C LYS A 163 -1.96 28.76 -9.56
N ARG A 164 -2.63 28.04 -8.64
CA ARG A 164 -1.96 27.09 -7.72
C ARG A 164 -1.27 25.94 -8.45
N SER A 165 -1.73 25.58 -9.64
CA SER A 165 -1.09 24.56 -10.49
C SER A 165 0.32 24.93 -10.95
N HIS A 166 0.74 26.20 -10.84
CA HIS A 166 2.12 26.61 -11.11
C HIS A 166 3.06 26.41 -9.93
N VAL A 167 2.53 26.06 -8.75
CA VAL A 167 3.33 25.72 -7.58
C VAL A 167 3.53 24.21 -7.59
N SER A 168 4.78 23.78 -7.74
CA SER A 168 5.17 22.37 -7.72
C SER A 168 5.54 21.94 -6.30
N VAL A 169 4.91 20.87 -5.82
CA VAL A 169 5.09 20.33 -4.47
C VAL A 169 5.56 18.88 -4.57
N LEU A 170 6.68 18.57 -3.93
CA LEU A 170 7.19 17.19 -3.81
C LEU A 170 6.81 16.60 -2.46
N VAL A 171 6.26 15.38 -2.46
CA VAL A 171 5.95 14.59 -1.26
C VAL A 171 6.86 13.36 -1.24
N PRO A 172 8.02 13.41 -0.57
CA PRO A 172 8.89 12.24 -0.41
C PRO A 172 8.29 11.26 0.61
N GLY A 173 8.41 9.96 0.34
CA GLY A 173 7.78 8.93 1.17
C GLY A 173 6.25 9.05 1.16
N ALA A 174 5.66 9.19 -0.02
CA ALA A 174 4.23 9.43 -0.19
C ALA A 174 3.36 8.26 0.30
N GLY A 175 3.94 7.08 0.53
CA GLY A 175 3.23 5.89 0.98
C GLY A 175 2.11 5.53 0.02
N LEU A 176 0.86 5.46 0.52
CA LEU A 176 -0.31 5.17 -0.32
C LEU A 176 -0.87 6.38 -1.06
N GLY A 177 -0.16 7.51 -1.06
CA GLY A 177 -0.47 8.67 -1.89
C GLY A 177 -1.58 9.58 -1.36
N ARG A 178 -2.06 9.40 -0.12
CA ARG A 178 -3.18 10.23 0.40
C ARG A 178 -2.84 11.71 0.54
N LEU A 179 -1.71 12.06 1.14
CA LEU A 179 -1.31 13.47 1.27
C LEU A 179 -1.07 14.10 -0.11
N ALA A 180 -0.40 13.36 -0.99
CA ALA A 180 -0.21 13.69 -2.38
C ALA A 180 -1.56 14.02 -3.07
N PHE A 181 -2.55 13.13 -2.91
CA PHE A 181 -3.91 13.34 -3.42
C PHE A 181 -4.56 14.61 -2.86
N GLU A 182 -4.46 14.87 -1.56
CA GLU A 182 -5.04 16.08 -0.95
C GLU A 182 -4.40 17.38 -1.46
N ILE A 183 -3.07 17.38 -1.65
CA ILE A 183 -2.35 18.54 -2.19
C ILE A 183 -2.77 18.80 -3.64
N CYS A 184 -2.88 17.74 -4.45
CA CYS A 184 -3.41 17.82 -5.80
C CYS A 184 -4.85 18.36 -5.81
N ASN A 185 -5.71 17.85 -4.93
CA ASN A 185 -7.09 18.30 -4.77
C ASN A 185 -7.21 19.76 -4.30
N ALA A 186 -6.22 20.27 -3.56
CA ALA A 186 -6.13 21.68 -3.19
C ALA A 186 -5.69 22.61 -4.35
N GLY A 187 -5.41 22.05 -5.53
CA GLY A 187 -5.11 22.74 -6.78
C GLY A 187 -3.62 22.92 -7.09
N TYR A 188 -2.73 22.32 -6.29
CA TYR A 188 -1.28 22.39 -6.48
C TYR A 188 -0.81 21.33 -7.49
N ALA A 189 0.23 21.64 -8.27
CA ALA A 189 0.96 20.60 -8.98
C ALA A 189 1.77 19.80 -7.96
N MET A 190 1.67 18.48 -8.01
CA MET A 190 2.22 17.61 -6.97
C MET A 190 2.86 16.36 -7.56
N GLU A 191 4.03 16.01 -7.03
CA GLU A 191 4.71 14.75 -7.29
C GLU A 191 4.87 13.98 -5.98
N GLY A 192 4.40 12.73 -5.96
CA GLY A 192 4.59 11.82 -4.85
C GLY A 192 5.73 10.86 -5.18
N ASN A 193 6.69 10.72 -4.27
CA ASN A 193 7.81 9.80 -4.43
C ASN A 193 7.77 8.70 -3.36
N GLU A 194 7.95 7.45 -3.78
CA GLU A 194 7.97 6.28 -2.90
C GLU A 194 8.97 5.25 -3.42
N ILE A 195 9.62 4.53 -2.50
CA ILE A 195 10.65 3.51 -2.79
C ILE A 195 10.14 2.09 -2.55
N SER A 196 9.12 1.92 -1.71
CA SER A 196 8.58 0.62 -1.36
C SER A 196 7.65 0.09 -2.45
N TYR A 197 8.07 -0.98 -3.13
CA TYR A 197 7.20 -1.72 -4.06
C TYR A 197 5.85 -2.15 -3.45
N HIS A 198 5.83 -2.45 -2.14
CA HIS A 198 4.57 -2.76 -1.46
C HIS A 198 3.60 -1.57 -1.50
N GLN A 199 4.10 -0.37 -1.24
CA GLN A 199 3.28 0.84 -1.25
C GLN A 199 2.98 1.33 -2.66
N LEU A 200 3.93 1.23 -3.60
CA LEU A 200 3.72 1.56 -5.02
C LEU A 200 2.61 0.70 -5.65
N LEU A 201 2.60 -0.60 -5.39
CA LEU A 201 1.57 -1.50 -5.91
C LEU A 201 0.19 -1.18 -5.33
N VAL A 202 0.10 -0.94 -4.02
CA VAL A 202 -1.18 -0.61 -3.36
C VAL A 202 -1.65 0.81 -3.72
N SER A 203 -0.73 1.77 -3.84
CA SER A 203 -1.05 3.14 -4.25
C SER A 203 -1.56 3.18 -5.69
N ASN A 204 -0.95 2.42 -6.60
CA ASN A 204 -1.43 2.27 -7.96
C ASN A 204 -2.85 1.69 -8.00
N TRP A 205 -3.11 0.61 -7.25
CA TRP A 205 -4.44 0.03 -7.16
C TRP A 205 -5.48 1.04 -6.65
N ILE A 206 -5.23 1.69 -5.51
CA ILE A 206 -6.23 2.57 -4.90
C ILE A 206 -6.48 3.83 -5.75
N LEU A 207 -5.43 4.41 -6.36
CA LEU A 207 -5.53 5.64 -7.14
C LEU A 207 -6.10 5.43 -8.55
N ASN A 208 -5.82 4.28 -9.19
CA ASN A 208 -6.12 4.08 -10.61
C ASN A 208 -7.18 3.00 -10.89
N TYR A 209 -7.46 2.11 -9.93
CA TYR A 209 -8.32 0.94 -10.14
C TYR A 209 -9.50 0.85 -9.17
N THR A 210 -9.79 1.92 -8.42
CA THR A 210 -11.00 2.01 -7.59
C THR A 210 -11.97 3.06 -8.11
N SER A 211 -13.26 2.79 -7.96
CA SER A 211 -14.33 3.64 -8.52
C SER A 211 -14.63 4.89 -7.68
N GLY A 212 -13.76 5.24 -6.71
CA GLY A 212 -14.06 6.25 -5.70
C GLY A 212 -15.20 5.85 -4.75
N PRO A 213 -15.61 6.74 -3.82
CA PRO A 213 -16.75 6.47 -2.95
C PRO A 213 -18.02 6.23 -3.78
N ARG A 214 -18.75 5.14 -3.50
CA ARG A 214 -20.12 4.98 -4.03
C ARG A 214 -20.95 6.14 -3.49
N SER A 215 -21.52 6.93 -4.40
CA SER A 215 -22.45 8.03 -4.11
C SER A 215 -23.79 7.50 -3.61
#